data_AF-A0A351LY81-F1
#
_entry.id   AF-A0A351LY81-F1
#
_cell.length_a   1.000
_cell.length_b   1.000
_cell.length_c   1.000
_cell.angle_alpha   90.00
_cell.angle_beta   90.00
_cell.angle_gamma   90.00
#
_symmetry.space_group_name_H-M   'P 1'
#
loop_
_entity.id
_entity.type
_entity.pdbx_description
1 polymer ?
#
loop_
_entity_poly.entity_id
_entity_poly.type
_entity_poly.pdbx_seq_one_letter_code
_entity_poly.pdbx_strand_id
1 'polypeptide(L)'
;MTAPEGTVHRPPFPIGWFAVAALDEVPVGALMPLAAFGRDLAVGSAPGGRALVTDSVCPHLGADLAAGGRIDDGQVVCPLHEWCFSHAGACVSSGSEPLPAAISLRVWPTEVVGGTVLAFNGRDGEVPAAGPPDLASGGGGEDRVGGRDGHPEDVGVGLLLPA
;
A
#
# COMPACT_ATOMS: atom_id res chain seq x y z
N MET A 1 -35.43 -6.78 -29.59
CA MET A 1 -34.69 -6.07 -28.53
C MET A 1 -33.39 -6.82 -28.33
N THR A 2 -32.36 -6.41 -29.06
CA THR A 2 -30.99 -6.93 -28.91
C THR A 2 -30.48 -6.56 -27.52
N ALA A 3 -29.89 -7.53 -26.80
CA ALA A 3 -29.18 -7.24 -25.56
C ALA A 3 -28.09 -6.18 -25.84
N PRO A 4 -27.82 -5.23 -24.94
CA PRO A 4 -26.66 -4.36 -25.09
C PRO A 4 -25.42 -5.24 -25.21
N GLU A 5 -24.57 -4.92 -26.19
CA GLU A 5 -23.27 -5.56 -26.38
C GLU A 5 -22.52 -5.58 -25.03
N GLY A 6 -22.03 -6.77 -24.67
CA GLY A 6 -21.66 -7.13 -23.31
C GLY A 6 -20.78 -6.10 -22.62
N THR A 7 -21.27 -5.56 -21.50
CA THR A 7 -20.45 -4.79 -20.58
C THR A 7 -19.29 -5.68 -20.15
N VAL A 8 -18.08 -5.37 -20.60
CA VAL A 8 -16.87 -6.05 -20.13
C VAL A 8 -16.81 -5.81 -18.62
N HIS A 9 -17.03 -6.85 -17.82
CA HIS A 9 -16.91 -6.76 -16.38
C HIS A 9 -15.41 -6.63 -16.05
N ARG A 10 -14.95 -5.39 -15.88
CA ARG A 10 -13.57 -5.09 -15.49
C ARG A 10 -13.53 -4.76 -14.00
N PRO A 11 -12.63 -5.37 -13.20
CA PRO A 11 -12.47 -4.98 -11.81
C PRO A 11 -11.93 -3.54 -11.76
N PRO A 12 -12.40 -2.68 -10.85
CA PRO A 12 -11.97 -1.27 -10.78
C PRO A 12 -10.44 -1.08 -10.72
N PHE A 13 -9.75 -2.06 -10.15
CA PHE A 13 -8.29 -2.14 -10.12
C PHE A 13 -7.85 -3.56 -10.51
N PRO A 14 -6.97 -3.73 -11.51
CA PRO A 14 -6.48 -5.05 -11.89
C PRO A 14 -5.56 -5.63 -10.81
N ILE A 15 -5.41 -6.96 -10.80
CA ILE A 15 -4.48 -7.64 -9.91
C ILE A 15 -3.05 -7.37 -10.41
N GLY A 16 -2.16 -6.90 -9.55
CA GLY A 16 -0.78 -6.61 -9.94
C GLY A 16 -0.04 -5.67 -9.00
N TRP A 17 1.21 -5.40 -9.34
CA TRP A 17 2.06 -4.43 -8.65
C TRP A 17 1.82 -3.03 -9.20
N PHE A 18 1.67 -2.06 -8.30
CA PHE A 18 1.48 -0.64 -8.62
C PHE A 18 2.51 0.19 -7.90
N ALA A 19 3.11 1.16 -8.59
CA ALA A 19 3.87 2.22 -7.94
C ALA A 19 2.90 3.09 -7.13
N VAL A 20 3.16 3.25 -5.84
CA VAL A 20 2.26 3.95 -4.91
C VAL A 20 2.89 5.17 -4.24
N ALA A 21 4.21 5.23 -4.13
CA ALA A 21 4.95 6.40 -3.64
C ALA A 21 6.40 6.38 -4.11
N ALA A 22 7.05 7.54 -4.21
CA ALA A 22 8.50 7.60 -4.23
C ALA A 22 9.03 7.40 -2.79
N LEU A 23 10.12 6.66 -2.62
CA LEU A 23 10.64 6.31 -1.29
C LEU A 23 11.12 7.54 -0.51
N ASP A 24 11.65 8.56 -1.20
CA ASP A 24 12.12 9.80 -0.59
C ASP A 24 10.97 10.71 -0.10
N GLU A 25 9.75 10.50 -0.59
CA GLU A 25 8.53 11.12 -0.08
C GLU A 25 7.97 10.38 1.15
N VAL A 26 8.36 9.12 1.37
CA VAL A 26 7.85 8.29 2.47
C VAL A 26 8.61 8.60 3.77
N PRO A 27 7.92 8.99 4.85
CA PRO A 27 8.60 9.32 6.09
C PRO A 27 9.23 8.08 6.75
N VAL A 28 10.40 8.27 7.35
CA VAL A 28 11.06 7.25 8.19
C VAL A 28 10.52 7.35 9.62
N GLY A 29 10.04 6.22 10.16
CA GLY A 29 9.53 6.13 11.53
C GLY A 29 8.13 6.70 11.74
N ALA A 30 7.48 7.22 10.70
CA ALA A 30 6.10 7.71 10.73
C ALA A 30 5.28 7.10 9.59
N LEU A 31 3.97 7.33 9.62
CA LEU A 31 3.05 6.98 8.55
C LEU A 31 2.51 8.25 7.91
N MET A 32 2.28 8.20 6.60
CA MET A 32 1.58 9.23 5.85
C MET A 32 0.37 8.65 5.10
N PRO A 33 -0.63 9.48 4.75
CA PRO A 33 -1.79 9.02 3.99
C PRO A 33 -1.38 8.53 2.60
N LEU A 34 -2.01 7.44 2.14
CA LEU A 34 -1.86 6.91 0.80
C LEU A 34 -3.24 6.52 0.23
N ALA A 35 -3.63 7.14 -0.88
CA ALA A 35 -4.83 6.72 -1.60
C ALA A 35 -4.45 5.73 -2.72
N ALA A 36 -4.82 4.47 -2.56
CA ALA A 36 -4.57 3.43 -3.57
C ALA A 36 -5.69 2.39 -3.58
N PHE A 37 -5.95 1.80 -4.75
CA PHE A 37 -6.95 0.73 -4.93
C PHE A 37 -8.37 1.11 -4.46
N GLY A 38 -8.70 2.41 -4.50
CA GLY A 38 -9.97 2.94 -4.02
C GLY A 38 -10.13 2.90 -2.50
N ARG A 39 -9.00 2.90 -1.77
CA ARG A 39 -8.93 2.76 -0.31
C ARG A 39 -8.03 3.84 0.29
N ASP A 40 -8.30 4.15 1.55
CA ASP A 40 -7.42 4.92 2.41
C ASP A 40 -6.42 3.97 3.08
N LEU A 41 -5.18 4.06 2.64
CA LEU A 41 -4.03 3.31 3.15
C LEU A 41 -3.08 4.24 3.91
N ALA A 42 -2.15 3.65 4.62
CA ALA A 42 -1.02 4.33 5.23
C ALA A 42 0.29 3.76 4.69
N VAL A 43 1.27 4.63 4.44
CA VAL A 43 2.62 4.23 4.03
C VAL A 43 3.66 4.86 4.94
N GLY A 44 4.69 4.09 5.28
CA GLY A 44 5.82 4.56 6.07
C GLY A 44 7.04 3.68 5.80
N SER A 45 8.20 4.08 6.33
CA SER A 45 9.40 3.26 6.25
C SER A 45 10.07 3.08 7.60
N ALA A 46 10.68 1.90 7.80
CA ALA A 46 11.59 1.67 8.90
C ALA A 46 13.00 2.20 8.55
N PRO A 47 13.86 2.47 9.55
CA PRO A 47 15.28 2.73 9.30
C PRO A 47 15.89 1.67 8.38
N GLY A 48 16.65 2.11 7.37
CA GLY A 48 17.18 1.23 6.32
C GLY A 48 16.33 1.14 5.06
N GLY A 49 15.24 1.90 4.96
CA GLY A 49 14.48 2.08 3.71
C GLY A 49 13.45 0.98 3.43
N ARG A 50 13.15 0.11 4.41
CA ARG A 50 12.09 -0.89 4.25
C ARG A 50 10.73 -0.20 4.40
N ALA A 51 10.06 0.05 3.28
CA ALA A 51 8.72 0.59 3.25
C ALA A 51 7.68 -0.45 3.73
N LEU A 52 6.53 0.05 4.19
CA LEU A 52 5.38 -0.72 4.62
C LEU A 52 4.11 0.02 4.18
N VAL A 53 3.19 -0.69 3.55
CA VAL A 53 1.85 -0.21 3.24
C VAL A 53 0.82 -1.00 4.06
N THR A 54 -0.07 -0.31 4.76
CA THR A 54 -1.15 -0.90 5.55
C THR A 54 -2.49 -0.27 5.22
N ASP A 55 -3.60 -0.88 5.66
CA ASP A 55 -4.84 -0.11 5.79
C ASP A 55 -4.59 1.09 6.73
N SER A 56 -5.21 2.25 6.45
CA SER A 56 -5.05 3.42 7.33
C SER A 56 -5.84 3.28 8.62
N VAL A 57 -6.91 2.46 8.62
CA VAL A 57 -7.81 2.33 9.75
C VAL A 57 -7.31 1.24 10.70
N CYS A 58 -7.04 1.61 11.95
CA CYS A 58 -6.65 0.68 13.00
C CYS A 58 -7.78 -0.34 13.27
N PRO A 59 -7.51 -1.66 13.23
CA PRO A 59 -8.53 -2.69 13.37
C PRO A 59 -9.11 -2.82 14.79
N HIS A 60 -8.60 -2.05 15.75
CA HIS A 60 -9.14 -1.99 17.11
C HIS A 60 -10.44 -1.16 17.15
N LEU A 61 -10.34 0.18 17.14
CA LEU A 61 -11.48 1.10 17.23
C LEU A 61 -11.47 2.17 16.12
N GLY A 62 -10.77 1.91 15.01
CA GLY A 62 -10.87 2.73 13.81
C GLY A 62 -10.04 4.02 13.80
N ALA A 63 -9.05 4.16 14.67
CA ALA A 63 -8.13 5.30 14.61
C ALA A 63 -7.39 5.33 13.28
N ASP A 64 -7.24 6.51 12.68
CA ASP A 64 -6.45 6.70 11.48
C ASP A 64 -4.96 6.66 11.82
N LEU A 65 -4.26 5.64 11.31
CA LEU A 65 -2.83 5.42 11.49
C LEU A 65 -2.00 6.45 10.74
N ALA A 66 -2.48 6.99 9.63
CA ALA A 66 -1.78 8.06 8.90
C ALA A 66 -1.86 9.42 9.60
N ALA A 67 -2.84 9.61 10.51
CA ALA A 67 -3.02 10.88 11.23
C ALA A 67 -2.01 11.09 12.39
N GLY A 68 -1.20 10.08 12.73
CA GLY A 68 -0.19 10.20 13.78
C GLY A 68 0.45 8.90 14.24
N GLY A 69 0.20 7.78 13.57
CA GLY A 69 0.86 6.52 13.85
C GLY A 69 2.35 6.57 13.50
N ARG A 70 3.10 5.66 14.14
CA ARG A 70 4.56 5.58 13.99
C ARG A 70 5.01 4.18 13.62
N ILE A 71 6.23 4.08 13.13
CA ILE A 71 6.93 2.80 12.93
C ILE A 71 8.07 2.73 13.93
N ASP A 72 7.98 1.80 14.87
CA ASP A 72 8.99 1.56 15.92
C ASP A 72 9.43 0.10 15.87
N ASP A 73 10.74 -0.13 15.75
CA ASP A 73 11.35 -1.46 15.55
C ASP A 73 10.64 -2.30 14.45
N GLY A 74 10.21 -1.63 13.36
CA GLY A 74 9.49 -2.26 12.25
C GLY A 74 8.04 -2.66 12.54
N GLN A 75 7.48 -2.22 13.68
CA GLN A 75 6.10 -2.40 14.09
C GLN A 75 5.31 -1.10 13.88
N VAL A 76 4.07 -1.21 13.43
CA VAL A 76 3.14 -0.07 13.36
C VAL A 76 2.53 0.16 14.73
N VAL A 77 2.68 1.36 15.27
CA VAL A 77 2.06 1.76 16.54
C VAL A 77 0.91 2.72 16.29
N CYS A 78 -0.28 2.33 16.75
CA CYS A 78 -1.48 3.14 16.67
C CYS A 78 -1.36 4.40 17.54
N PRO A 79 -1.76 5.59 17.05
CA PRO A 79 -1.63 6.84 17.81
C PRO A 79 -2.61 6.98 18.99
N LEU A 80 -3.63 6.13 19.06
CA LEU A 80 -4.70 6.28 20.07
C LEU A 80 -4.45 5.45 21.33
N HIS A 81 -4.46 4.12 21.21
CA HIS A 81 -4.29 3.20 22.34
C HIS A 81 -2.93 2.48 22.31
N GLU A 82 -2.03 2.90 21.42
CA GLU A 82 -0.68 2.35 21.28
C GLU A 82 -0.61 0.84 21.05
N TRP A 83 -1.65 0.29 20.40
CA TRP A 83 -1.59 -1.08 19.90
C TRP A 83 -0.49 -1.17 18.83
N CYS A 84 0.37 -2.18 18.96
CA CYS A 84 1.46 -2.45 18.05
C CYS A 84 1.12 -3.62 17.14
N PHE A 85 1.40 -3.46 15.85
CA PHE A 85 1.23 -4.49 14.83
C PHE A 85 2.57 -4.79 14.17
N SER A 86 2.91 -6.07 14.05
CA SER A 86 4.12 -6.51 13.36
C SER A 86 4.08 -6.15 11.86
N HIS A 87 5.22 -6.29 11.18
CA HIS A 87 5.29 -6.14 9.72
C HIS A 87 4.42 -7.16 8.95
N ALA A 88 3.96 -8.23 9.60
CA ALA A 88 3.00 -9.18 9.04
C ALA A 88 1.54 -8.88 9.45
N GLY A 89 1.30 -7.79 10.16
CA GLY A 89 -0.03 -7.35 10.60
C GLY A 89 -0.48 -7.85 11.98
N ALA A 90 0.13 -8.93 12.49
CA ALA A 90 -0.27 -9.50 13.78
C ALA A 90 -0.16 -8.47 14.92
N CYS A 91 -1.18 -8.38 15.78
CA CYS A 91 -1.11 -7.60 17.01
C CYS A 91 -0.07 -8.22 17.95
N VAL A 92 0.96 -7.45 18.30
CA VAL A 92 2.07 -7.87 19.17
C VAL A 92 2.08 -7.17 20.52
N SER A 93 1.35 -6.06 20.64
CA SER A 93 1.07 -5.37 21.89
C SER A 93 -0.32 -4.74 21.82
N SER A 94 -1.11 -4.89 22.87
CA SER A 94 -2.44 -4.31 23.05
C SER A 94 -2.45 -3.28 24.19
N GLY A 95 -1.29 -2.69 24.48
CA GLY A 95 -1.12 -1.79 25.61
C GLY A 95 -1.39 -2.52 26.94
N SER A 96 -2.45 -2.10 27.64
CA SER A 96 -2.89 -2.72 28.91
C SER A 96 -3.95 -3.81 28.76
N GLU A 97 -4.43 -4.07 27.54
CA GLU A 97 -5.49 -5.06 27.28
C GLU A 97 -4.91 -6.46 27.03
N PRO A 98 -5.71 -7.54 27.20
CA PRO A 98 -5.30 -8.87 26.78
C PRO A 98 -5.02 -8.93 25.28
N LEU A 99 -3.90 -9.53 24.88
CA LEU A 99 -3.50 -9.61 23.47
C LEU A 99 -4.48 -10.47 22.66
N PRO A 100 -5.21 -9.91 21.70
CA PRO A 100 -6.19 -10.65 20.93
C PRO A 100 -5.53 -11.35 19.74
N ALA A 101 -5.59 -12.68 19.71
CA ALA A 101 -5.04 -13.46 18.60
C ALA A 101 -5.78 -13.25 17.26
N ALA A 102 -7.03 -12.77 17.29
CA ALA A 102 -7.89 -12.64 16.12
C ALA A 102 -7.80 -11.27 15.42
N ILE A 103 -7.14 -10.28 16.02
CA ILE A 103 -7.05 -8.92 15.46
C ILE A 103 -5.71 -8.76 14.76
N SER A 104 -5.77 -8.40 13.48
CA SER A 104 -4.60 -8.17 12.64
C SER A 104 -4.82 -6.91 11.81
N LEU A 105 -3.78 -6.08 11.70
CA LEU A 105 -3.72 -4.99 10.75
C LEU A 105 -3.44 -5.56 9.36
N ARG A 106 -4.22 -5.18 8.36
CA ARG A 106 -3.90 -5.57 6.98
C ARG A 106 -2.61 -4.88 6.55
N VAL A 107 -1.63 -5.68 6.17
CA VAL A 107 -0.40 -5.25 5.51
C VAL A 107 -0.49 -5.67 4.04
N TRP A 108 -0.24 -4.72 3.15
CA TRP A 108 -0.22 -4.96 1.71
C TRP A 108 1.19 -5.42 1.30
N PRO A 109 1.35 -6.45 0.45
CA PRO A 109 2.67 -6.85 -0.03
C PRO A 109 3.36 -5.65 -0.67
N THR A 110 4.52 -5.29 -0.14
CA THR A 110 5.23 -4.05 -0.43
C THR A 110 6.68 -4.36 -0.74
N GLU A 111 7.19 -3.78 -1.81
CA GLU A 111 8.59 -3.90 -2.22
C GLU A 111 9.11 -2.52 -2.66
N VAL A 112 10.41 -2.30 -2.48
CA VAL A 112 11.08 -1.09 -2.96
C VAL A 112 11.97 -1.46 -4.13
N VAL A 113 11.71 -0.90 -5.31
CA VAL A 113 12.52 -1.14 -6.53
C VAL A 113 12.92 0.21 -7.10
N GLY A 114 14.23 0.45 -7.23
CA GLY A 114 14.75 1.69 -7.81
C GLY A 114 14.14 2.94 -7.19
N GLY A 115 14.17 3.08 -5.86
CA GLY A 115 13.62 4.26 -5.17
C GLY A 115 12.09 4.39 -5.19
N THR A 116 11.36 3.44 -5.79
CA THR A 116 9.88 3.45 -5.85
C THR A 116 9.30 2.42 -4.90
N VAL A 117 8.29 2.80 -4.12
CA VAL A 117 7.48 1.88 -3.33
C VAL A 117 6.40 1.28 -4.23
N LEU A 118 6.42 -0.04 -4.39
CA LEU A 118 5.38 -0.81 -5.06
C LEU A 118 4.53 -1.56 -4.05
N ALA A 119 3.21 -1.52 -4.24
CA ALA A 119 2.26 -2.33 -3.49
C ALA A 119 1.49 -3.27 -4.43
N PHE A 120 1.26 -4.50 -3.98
CA PHE A 120 0.50 -5.49 -4.74
C PHE A 120 -1.00 -5.40 -4.43
N ASN A 121 -1.80 -5.12 -5.46
CA ASN A 121 -3.25 -5.27 -5.40
C ASN A 121 -3.62 -6.71 -5.78
N GLY A 122 -4.06 -7.49 -4.79
CA GLY A 122 -4.54 -8.86 -4.99
C GLY A 122 -5.88 -9.08 -4.29
N ARG A 123 -6.37 -10.32 -4.32
CA ARG A 123 -7.47 -10.73 -3.43
C ARG A 123 -7.04 -10.59 -1.97
N ASP A 124 -8.02 -10.50 -1.08
CA ASP A 124 -7.74 -10.34 0.36
C ASP A 124 -6.85 -11.48 0.88
N GLY A 125 -5.68 -11.11 1.40
CA GLY A 125 -4.66 -12.04 1.90
C GLY A 125 -3.84 -12.75 0.81
N GLU A 126 -4.01 -12.42 -0.47
CA GLU A 126 -3.24 -13.01 -1.56
C GLU A 126 -1.77 -12.56 -1.49
N VAL A 127 -0.88 -13.56 -1.52
CA VAL A 127 0.56 -13.34 -1.67
C VAL A 127 0.89 -13.34 -3.17
N PRO A 128 1.64 -12.35 -3.68
CA PRO A 128 1.99 -12.29 -5.09
C PRO A 128 2.83 -13.50 -5.49
N ALA A 129 2.47 -14.13 -6.62
CA ALA A 129 3.20 -15.30 -7.14
C ALA A 129 4.60 -14.95 -7.68
N ALA A 130 4.85 -13.68 -8.00
CA ALA A 130 6.11 -13.16 -8.47
C ALA A 130 6.37 -11.77 -7.87
N GLY A 131 7.64 -11.40 -7.73
CA GLY A 131 8.04 -10.06 -7.31
C GLY A 131 7.58 -8.97 -8.29
N PRO A 132 7.75 -7.69 -7.91
CA PRO A 132 7.46 -6.56 -8.78
C PRO A 132 8.31 -6.62 -10.07
N PRO A 133 7.85 -5.96 -11.14
CA PRO A 133 8.69 -5.78 -12.32
C PRO A 133 9.95 -4.98 -11.98
N ASP A 134 11.03 -5.23 -12.70
CA ASP A 134 12.21 -4.37 -12.65
C ASP A 134 11.83 -2.98 -13.17
N LEU A 135 12.13 -1.94 -12.38
CA LEU A 135 12.04 -0.55 -12.83
C LEU A 135 13.43 -0.12 -13.30
N ALA A 136 13.53 0.37 -14.54
CA ALA A 136 14.80 0.80 -15.10
C ALA A 136 15.37 1.98 -14.30
N SER A 137 16.43 1.74 -13.54
CA SER A 137 17.21 2.81 -12.92
C SER A 137 18.11 3.43 -14.00
N GLY A 138 17.75 4.58 -14.55
CA GLY A 138 18.57 5.13 -15.65
C GLY A 138 17.96 6.28 -16.39
N GLY A 139 17.75 7.40 -15.70
CA GLY A 139 17.30 8.64 -16.33
C GLY A 139 17.93 9.91 -15.78
N GLY A 140 18.92 9.86 -14.88
CA GLY A 140 19.55 11.06 -14.28
C GLY A 140 18.59 12.02 -13.55
N GLY A 141 17.30 11.69 -13.48
CA GLY A 141 16.23 12.43 -12.83
C GLY A 141 15.67 11.64 -11.66
N GLU A 142 14.91 12.33 -10.82
CA GLU A 142 14.24 11.76 -9.65
C GLU A 142 13.05 10.90 -10.09
N ASP A 143 12.90 9.72 -9.48
CA ASP A 143 11.72 8.89 -9.65
C ASP A 143 10.50 9.62 -9.07
N ARG A 144 9.38 9.60 -9.79
CA ARG A 144 8.15 10.26 -9.36
C ARG A 144 6.97 9.33 -9.53
N VAL A 145 6.13 9.26 -8.50
CA VAL A 145 4.84 8.56 -8.56
C VAL A 145 3.74 9.61 -8.61
N GLY A 146 2.82 9.46 -9.56
CA GLY A 146 1.73 10.41 -9.75
C GLY A 146 0.45 9.72 -10.23
N GLY A 147 -0.69 10.25 -9.81
CA GLY A 147 -2.00 9.79 -10.24
C GLY A 147 -2.28 10.12 -11.71
N ARG A 148 -3.11 9.29 -12.35
CA ARG A 148 -3.68 9.55 -13.67
C ARG A 148 -5.16 9.22 -13.65
N ASP A 149 -5.94 10.05 -14.34
CA ASP A 149 -7.37 9.83 -14.50
C ASP A 149 -7.65 8.67 -15.46
N GLY A 150 -8.67 7.88 -15.14
CA GLY A 150 -9.12 6.76 -15.97
C GLY A 150 -8.90 5.40 -15.32
N HIS A 151 -9.38 4.35 -15.98
CA HIS A 151 -9.17 2.98 -15.51
C HIS A 151 -7.68 2.62 -15.67
N PRO A 152 -7.04 1.92 -14.70
CA PRO A 152 -5.60 1.63 -14.77
C PRO A 152 -5.16 0.94 -16.06
N GLU A 153 -5.99 0.09 -16.63
CA GLU A 153 -5.69 -0.57 -17.91
C GLU A 153 -5.80 0.37 -19.11
N ASP A 154 -6.75 1.32 -19.12
CA ASP A 154 -6.89 2.30 -20.20
C ASP A 154 -5.70 3.28 -20.15
N VAL A 155 -5.30 3.68 -18.94
CA VAL A 155 -4.08 4.47 -18.70
C VAL A 155 -2.84 3.72 -19.18
N GLY A 156 -2.70 2.45 -18.81
CA GLY A 156 -1.56 1.61 -19.20
C GLY A 156 -1.46 1.44 -20.71
N VAL A 157 -2.57 1.13 -21.38
CA VAL A 157 -2.62 1.05 -22.85
C VAL A 157 -2.28 2.39 -23.49
N GLY A 158 -2.84 3.49 -22.97
CA GLY A 158 -2.56 4.84 -23.48
C GLY A 158 -1.08 5.22 -23.41
N LEU A 159 -0.35 4.76 -22.40
CA LEU A 159 1.10 4.98 -22.27
C LEU A 159 1.95 4.18 -23.25
N LEU A 160 1.42 3.06 -23.76
CA LEU A 160 2.15 2.17 -24.69
C LEU A 160 1.92 2.55 -26.16
N LEU A 161 0.90 3.36 -26.45
CA LEU A 161 0.62 3.83 -27.79
C LEU A 161 1.48 5.07 -28.12
N PRO A 162 2.00 5.19 -29.36
CA PRO A 162 2.67 6.41 -29.79
C PRO A 162 1.68 7.59 -29.78
N ALA A 163 2.16 8.74 -29.32
CA ALA A 163 1.41 10.00 -29.30
C ALA A 163 1.03 10.50 -30.70
#